data_AF-A0A0A1DL33-F1
#
_entry.id   AF-A0A0A1DL33-F1
#
_cell.length_a   1.000
_cell.length_b   1.000
_cell.length_c   1.000
_cell.angle_alpha   90.00
_cell.angle_beta   90.00
_cell.angle_gamma   90.00
#
_symmetry.space_group_name_H-M   'P 1'
#
loop_
_entity.id
_entity.type
_entity.pdbx_description
1 polymer ?
#
loop_
_entity_poly.entity_id
_entity_poly.type
_entity_poly.pdbx_seq_one_letter_code
_entity_poly.pdbx_strand_id
1 'polypeptide(L)'
;MDRQLFNATGVGWAQLERLIAEAVIRFDPERYEAERAAASDHRYVEVGAPDTNGLVPIDGLVDAADGADLDQAIARRATLLGRLGNEASLDVRRSQALGDLARNDLTLDLGPDGAPSRRAVLNVHITDATLAGSNAVGRWDQQPVSAEQIREWLTQPGMSVTVRPVIDVAGHVPVTAYEIPDRHRQQVELRDHTCRFPYCTRAAMRCDLDHATPHGRGGPTCPCNLVPLCRRHHRAKTHSQWRYQVTTIGTYVWRSPSGFRFEVSHRGTHAVEHSDGADDPAPGVYRQQPAAR
;
A
#
# COMPACT_ATOMS: atom_id res chain seq x y z
N MET A 1 -34.09 -4.08 -9.04
CA MET A 1 -35.30 -3.75 -8.23
C MET A 1 -35.93 -2.50 -8.83
N ASP A 2 -36.22 -2.49 -10.14
CA ASP A 2 -36.13 -1.24 -10.94
C ASP A 2 -37.33 -0.93 -11.86
N ARG A 3 -38.36 -1.77 -11.89
CA ARG A 3 -39.49 -1.61 -12.84
C ARG A 3 -40.83 -1.27 -12.22
N GLN A 4 -40.97 -1.27 -10.89
CA GLN A 4 -42.28 -1.21 -10.23
C GLN A 4 -42.71 0.20 -9.78
N LEU A 5 -41.80 1.19 -9.73
CA LEU A 5 -42.12 2.55 -9.27
C LEU A 5 -42.23 3.60 -10.39
N PHE A 6 -41.91 3.25 -11.64
CA PHE A 6 -41.91 4.17 -12.78
C PHE A 6 -43.30 4.81 -13.04
N ASN A 7 -44.38 4.12 -12.64
CA ASN A 7 -45.76 4.60 -12.83
C ASN A 7 -46.25 5.58 -11.74
N ALA A 8 -45.51 5.79 -10.65
CA ALA A 8 -45.98 6.58 -9.51
C ALA A 8 -45.58 8.07 -9.57
N THR A 9 -44.51 8.43 -10.27
CA THR A 9 -43.92 9.79 -10.25
C THR A 9 -43.72 10.43 -11.62
N GLY A 10 -43.86 9.67 -12.72
CA GLY A 10 -43.68 10.19 -14.08
C GLY A 10 -42.23 10.54 -14.46
N VAL A 11 -41.25 10.29 -13.58
CA VAL A 11 -39.82 10.54 -13.79
C VAL A 11 -38.98 9.35 -13.35
N GLY A 12 -37.88 9.09 -14.08
CA GLY A 12 -36.95 8.01 -13.77
C GLY A 12 -36.10 8.27 -12.53
N TRP A 13 -35.52 7.22 -11.94
CA TRP A 13 -34.76 7.28 -10.68
C TRP A 13 -33.65 8.35 -10.66
N ALA A 14 -32.80 8.39 -11.69
CA ALA A 14 -31.73 9.39 -11.82
C ALA A 14 -32.25 10.84 -12.00
N GLN A 15 -33.49 11.01 -12.47
CA GLN A 15 -34.13 12.32 -12.53
C GLN A 15 -34.72 12.72 -11.18
N LEU A 16 -35.30 11.77 -10.45
CA LEU A 16 -35.76 11.97 -9.08
C LEU A 16 -34.58 12.32 -8.15
N GLU A 17 -33.46 11.60 -8.23
CA GLU A 17 -32.26 11.91 -7.43
C GLU A 17 -31.73 13.33 -7.69
N ARG A 18 -31.70 13.77 -8.96
CA ARG A 18 -31.32 15.14 -9.32
C ARG A 18 -32.28 16.18 -8.74
N LEU A 19 -33.59 15.94 -8.85
CA LEU A 19 -34.60 16.84 -8.29
C LEU A 19 -34.51 16.94 -6.76
N ILE A 20 -34.24 15.82 -6.08
CA ILE A 20 -34.02 15.79 -4.63
C ILE A 20 -32.75 16.57 -4.28
N ALA A 21 -31.64 16.33 -4.98
CA ALA A 21 -30.39 17.05 -4.75
C ALA A 21 -30.56 18.57 -4.97
N GLU A 22 -31.23 18.97 -6.05
CA GLU A 22 -31.56 20.38 -6.31
C GLU A 22 -32.45 20.99 -5.23
N ALA A 23 -33.44 20.25 -4.74
CA ALA A 23 -34.32 20.70 -3.66
C ALA A 23 -33.55 20.88 -2.35
N VAL A 24 -32.67 19.93 -2.00
CA VAL A 24 -31.81 20.02 -0.81
C VAL A 24 -30.91 21.26 -0.89
N ILE A 25 -30.24 21.49 -2.02
CA ILE A 25 -29.40 22.69 -2.22
C ILE A 25 -30.22 23.98 -2.09
N ARG A 26 -31.44 24.00 -2.64
CA ARG A 26 -32.29 25.21 -2.66
C ARG A 26 -32.90 25.55 -1.30
N PHE A 27 -33.30 24.55 -0.53
CA PHE A 27 -34.10 24.73 0.68
C PHE A 27 -33.34 24.45 1.98
N ASP A 28 -32.19 23.76 1.93
CA ASP A 28 -31.30 23.53 3.07
C ASP A 28 -29.82 23.66 2.67
N PRO A 29 -29.38 24.86 2.24
CA PRO A 29 -28.02 25.08 1.73
C PRO A 29 -26.94 24.93 2.80
N GLU A 30 -27.24 25.26 4.06
CA GLU A 30 -26.27 25.15 5.16
C GLU A 30 -25.92 23.70 5.46
N ARG A 31 -26.93 22.81 5.53
CA ARG A 31 -26.72 21.39 5.71
C ARG A 31 -25.98 20.78 4.52
N TYR A 32 -26.39 21.13 3.30
CA TYR A 32 -25.73 20.66 2.09
C TYR A 32 -24.24 21.04 2.08
N GLU A 33 -23.91 22.30 2.42
CA GLU A 33 -22.53 22.77 2.43
C GLU A 33 -21.70 22.12 3.55
N ALA A 34 -22.29 21.88 4.72
CA ALA A 34 -21.64 21.14 5.80
C ALA A 34 -21.38 19.67 5.42
N GLU A 35 -22.33 18.99 4.78
CA GLU A 35 -22.18 17.62 4.26
C GLU A 35 -21.13 17.57 3.14
N ARG A 36 -21.13 18.54 2.21
CA ARG A 36 -20.12 18.66 1.14
C ARG A 36 -18.72 18.90 1.70
N ALA A 37 -18.58 19.78 2.69
CA ALA A 37 -17.31 20.05 3.35
C ALA A 37 -16.78 18.82 4.09
N ALA A 38 -17.64 18.12 4.85
CA ALA A 38 -17.27 16.87 5.51
C ALA A 38 -16.92 15.76 4.50
N ALA A 39 -17.62 15.69 3.36
CA ALA A 39 -17.30 14.74 2.30
C ALA A 39 -15.94 15.02 1.61
N SER A 40 -15.52 16.30 1.59
CA SER A 40 -14.24 16.72 1.02
C SER A 40 -13.02 16.10 1.71
N ASP A 41 -13.15 15.75 3.00
CA ASP A 41 -12.10 15.08 3.78
C ASP A 41 -11.92 13.60 3.39
N HIS A 42 -12.85 13.04 2.60
CA HIS A 42 -12.75 11.68 2.06
C HIS A 42 -12.01 11.61 0.72
N ARG A 43 -11.56 12.73 0.15
CA ARG A 43 -10.76 12.73 -1.09
C ARG A 43 -9.47 11.94 -0.90
N TYR A 44 -9.09 11.16 -1.90
CA TYR A 44 -7.87 10.36 -1.90
C TYR A 44 -7.39 10.07 -3.31
N VAL A 45 -6.11 9.72 -3.43
CA VAL A 45 -5.56 9.06 -4.61
C VAL A 45 -4.66 7.93 -4.10
N GLU A 46 -4.91 6.72 -4.57
CA GLU A 46 -4.12 5.54 -4.24
C GLU A 46 -3.55 4.92 -5.50
N VAL A 47 -2.22 4.77 -5.53
CA VAL A 47 -1.53 3.93 -6.49
C VAL A 47 -1.36 2.56 -5.86
N GLY A 48 -1.93 1.53 -6.48
CA GLY A 48 -1.90 0.15 -6.01
C GLY A 48 -0.52 -0.50 -6.17
N ALA A 49 -0.46 -1.80 -5.90
CA ALA A 49 0.68 -2.63 -6.26
C ALA A 49 0.50 -3.18 -7.69
N PRO A 50 1.58 -3.49 -8.42
CA PRO A 50 1.49 -4.16 -9.71
C PRO A 50 0.81 -5.53 -9.56
N ASP A 51 -0.06 -5.86 -10.51
CA ASP A 51 -0.67 -7.18 -10.66
C ASP A 51 0.31 -8.19 -11.29
N THR A 52 -0.15 -9.41 -11.54
CA THR A 52 0.67 -10.48 -12.14
C THR A 52 1.17 -10.16 -13.56
N ASN A 53 0.57 -9.17 -14.22
CA ASN A 53 0.94 -8.71 -15.55
C ASN A 53 1.75 -7.41 -15.50
N GLY A 54 2.10 -6.92 -14.31
CA GLY A 54 2.83 -5.67 -14.12
C GLY A 54 1.98 -4.40 -14.26
N LEU A 55 0.65 -4.51 -14.28
CA LEU A 55 -0.26 -3.37 -14.34
C LEU A 55 -0.57 -2.88 -12.92
N VAL A 56 -0.49 -1.56 -12.71
CA VAL A 56 -0.75 -0.94 -11.41
C VAL A 56 -2.11 -0.26 -11.46
N PRO A 57 -3.09 -0.64 -10.62
CA PRO A 57 -4.35 0.08 -10.54
C PRO A 57 -4.11 1.44 -9.86
N ILE A 58 -4.70 2.48 -10.40
CA ILE A 58 -4.76 3.80 -9.79
C ILE A 58 -6.23 4.10 -9.55
N ASP A 59 -6.57 4.40 -8.31
CA ASP A 59 -7.93 4.75 -7.90
C ASP A 59 -7.90 6.08 -7.13
N GLY A 60 -8.97 6.86 -7.25
CA GLY A 60 -9.00 8.16 -6.60
C GLY A 60 -10.37 8.82 -6.60
N LEU A 61 -10.62 9.56 -5.54
CA LEU A 61 -11.74 10.46 -5.37
C LEU A 61 -11.21 11.88 -5.24
N VAL A 62 -11.41 12.68 -6.28
CA VAL A 62 -10.93 14.07 -6.38
C VAL A 62 -12.10 15.04 -6.40
N ASP A 63 -11.81 16.34 -6.31
CA ASP A 63 -12.84 17.35 -6.56
C ASP A 63 -13.39 17.21 -7.99
N ALA A 64 -14.68 17.53 -8.18
CA ALA A 64 -15.31 17.40 -9.48
C ALA A 64 -14.63 18.27 -10.56
N ALA A 65 -14.15 19.46 -10.19
CA ALA A 65 -13.41 20.33 -11.10
C ALA A 65 -12.05 19.71 -11.47
N ASP A 66 -11.29 19.26 -10.48
CA ASP A 66 -9.99 18.60 -10.67
C ASP A 66 -10.12 17.32 -11.53
N GLY A 67 -11.18 16.53 -11.29
CA GLY A 67 -11.48 15.33 -12.06
C GLY A 67 -11.81 15.62 -13.51
N ALA A 68 -12.57 16.68 -13.78
CA ALA A 68 -12.87 17.12 -15.14
C ALA A 68 -11.60 17.61 -15.87
N ASP A 69 -10.76 18.38 -15.19
CA ASP A 69 -9.49 18.86 -15.76
C ASP A 69 -8.52 17.71 -16.06
N LEU A 70 -8.42 16.74 -15.15
CA LEU A 70 -7.61 15.53 -15.32
C LEU A 70 -8.11 14.69 -16.50
N ASP A 71 -9.41 14.43 -16.60
CA ASP A 71 -9.98 13.67 -17.72
C ASP A 71 -9.73 14.37 -19.05
N GLN A 72 -9.92 15.69 -19.12
CA GLN A 72 -9.64 16.45 -20.32
C GLN A 72 -8.15 16.41 -20.69
N ALA A 73 -7.23 16.50 -19.72
CA ALA A 73 -5.80 16.40 -19.96
C ALA A 73 -5.41 15.03 -20.54
N ILE A 74 -5.94 13.94 -19.95
CA ILE A 74 -5.75 12.58 -20.44
C ILE A 74 -6.32 12.43 -21.85
N ALA A 75 -7.55 12.90 -22.09
CA ALA A 75 -8.23 12.80 -23.37
C ALA A 75 -7.48 13.52 -24.51
N ARG A 76 -7.02 14.75 -24.25
CA ARG A 76 -6.21 15.54 -25.20
C ARG A 76 -4.94 14.78 -25.58
N ARG A 77 -4.19 14.30 -24.58
CA ARG A 77 -2.91 13.59 -24.78
C ARG A 77 -3.11 12.24 -25.48
N ALA A 78 -4.15 11.47 -25.12
CA ALA A 78 -4.48 10.21 -25.76
C ALA A 78 -4.83 10.39 -27.25
N THR A 79 -5.58 11.46 -27.57
CA THR A 79 -5.91 11.83 -28.95
C THR A 79 -4.66 12.21 -29.74
N LEU A 80 -3.73 12.97 -29.12
CA LEU A 80 -2.46 13.32 -29.73
C LEU A 80 -1.61 12.08 -30.04
N LEU A 81 -1.48 11.14 -29.10
CA LEU A 81 -0.79 9.86 -29.32
C LEU A 81 -1.35 9.13 -30.55
N GLY A 82 -2.68 9.10 -30.70
CA GLY A 82 -3.34 8.57 -31.89
C GLY A 82 -2.93 9.25 -33.19
N ARG A 83 -2.94 10.58 -33.20
CA ARG A 83 -2.55 11.38 -34.38
C ARG A 83 -1.08 11.19 -34.76
N LEU A 84 -0.23 10.86 -33.79
CA LEU A 84 1.20 10.56 -33.99
C LEU A 84 1.46 9.11 -34.41
N GLY A 85 0.42 8.34 -34.72
CA GLY A 85 0.55 6.98 -35.26
C GLY A 85 0.54 5.86 -34.22
N ASN A 86 0.18 6.14 -32.96
CA ASN A 86 -0.04 5.08 -31.99
C ASN A 86 -1.40 4.40 -32.25
N GLU A 87 -1.35 3.16 -32.77
CA GLU A 87 -2.51 2.37 -33.17
C GLU A 87 -3.19 1.61 -32.02
N ALA A 88 -2.72 1.77 -30.77
CA ALA A 88 -3.33 1.10 -29.63
C ALA A 88 -4.79 1.57 -29.37
N SER A 89 -5.55 0.76 -28.64
CA SER A 89 -6.92 1.09 -28.26
C SER A 89 -6.99 2.44 -27.51
N LEU A 90 -8.16 3.08 -27.53
CA LEU A 90 -8.33 4.36 -26.83
C LEU A 90 -7.97 4.25 -25.35
N ASP A 91 -8.35 3.17 -24.69
CA ASP A 91 -8.06 2.95 -23.26
C ASP A 91 -6.56 2.78 -23.00
N VAL A 92 -5.84 2.07 -23.86
CA VAL A 92 -4.38 1.95 -23.76
C VAL A 92 -3.72 3.31 -23.96
N ARG A 93 -4.18 4.12 -24.93
CA ARG A 93 -3.66 5.49 -25.14
C ARG A 93 -3.98 6.42 -23.97
N ARG A 94 -5.15 6.28 -23.33
CA ARG A 94 -5.50 7.02 -22.10
C ARG A 94 -4.60 6.63 -20.93
N SER A 95 -4.30 5.34 -20.76
CA SER A 95 -3.33 4.86 -19.76
C SER A 95 -1.93 5.43 -20.02
N GLN A 96 -1.45 5.39 -21.26
CA GLN A 96 -0.17 5.98 -21.66
C GLN A 96 -0.14 7.50 -21.44
N ALA A 97 -1.24 8.19 -21.75
CA ALA A 97 -1.40 9.62 -21.54
C ALA A 97 -1.30 10.01 -20.05
N LEU A 98 -1.89 9.24 -19.15
CA LEU A 98 -1.74 9.45 -17.71
C LEU A 98 -0.26 9.32 -17.27
N GLY A 99 0.44 8.30 -17.79
CA GLY A 99 1.88 8.14 -17.56
C GLY A 99 2.72 9.29 -18.15
N ASP A 100 2.33 9.83 -19.30
CA ASP A 100 2.96 11.00 -19.93
C ASP A 100 2.79 12.26 -19.08
N LEU A 101 1.60 12.49 -18.52
CA LEU A 101 1.34 13.62 -17.63
C LEU A 101 2.25 13.55 -16.38
N ALA A 102 2.35 12.38 -15.75
CA ALA A 102 3.22 12.17 -14.60
C ALA A 102 4.72 12.38 -14.93
N ARG A 103 5.16 12.01 -16.14
CA ARG A 103 6.56 12.25 -16.58
C ARG A 103 6.84 13.72 -16.84
N ASN A 104 5.87 14.48 -17.35
CA ASN A 104 6.05 15.90 -17.66
C ASN A 104 5.84 16.81 -16.44
N ASP A 105 5.29 16.33 -15.32
CA ASP A 105 5.34 17.07 -14.05
C ASP A 105 6.80 17.36 -13.63
N LEU A 106 7.74 16.48 -13.98
CA LEU A 106 9.18 16.66 -13.81
C LEU A 106 9.81 17.65 -14.82
N THR A 107 9.04 18.24 -15.73
CA THR A 107 9.54 19.19 -16.76
C THR A 107 9.32 20.66 -16.41
N LEU A 108 8.64 20.98 -15.30
CA LEU A 108 8.72 22.32 -14.69
C LEU A 108 10.04 22.43 -13.92
N ASP A 109 11.10 22.61 -14.70
CA ASP A 109 12.48 22.76 -14.28
C ASP A 109 12.71 24.22 -13.86
N LEU A 110 12.91 24.47 -12.56
CA LEU A 110 13.52 25.72 -12.05
C LEU A 110 15.03 25.53 -11.80
N GLY A 111 15.67 24.53 -12.42
CA GLY A 111 17.11 24.28 -12.37
C GLY A 111 17.77 24.42 -13.75
N PRO A 112 19.05 24.84 -13.83
CA PRO A 112 19.70 25.19 -15.10
C PRO A 112 20.20 24.01 -15.95
N ASP A 113 20.04 22.75 -15.53
CA ASP A 113 20.66 21.60 -16.20
C ASP A 113 19.62 20.53 -16.57
N GLY A 114 19.04 20.70 -17.76
CA GLY A 114 17.99 19.83 -18.30
C GLY A 114 18.44 18.39 -18.60
N ALA A 115 17.65 17.43 -18.12
CA ALA A 115 17.16 16.23 -18.80
C ALA A 115 16.34 15.43 -17.77
N PRO A 116 15.17 14.87 -18.12
CA PRO A 116 14.38 14.08 -17.17
C PRO A 116 15.14 12.79 -16.82
N SER A 117 15.81 12.76 -15.67
CA SER A 117 16.45 11.54 -15.16
C SER A 117 15.41 10.65 -14.47
N ARG A 118 15.20 9.45 -15.02
CA ARG A 118 14.35 8.41 -14.45
C ARG A 118 14.98 7.90 -13.15
N ARG A 119 14.50 8.35 -11.99
CA ARG A 119 14.95 7.80 -10.69
C ARG A 119 13.89 6.90 -10.08
N ALA A 120 13.84 5.65 -10.55
CA ALA A 120 13.08 4.58 -9.88
C ALA A 120 14.00 3.83 -8.92
N VAL A 121 13.68 3.83 -7.62
CA VAL A 121 14.38 2.99 -6.64
C VAL A 121 13.63 1.66 -6.57
N LEU A 122 14.22 0.61 -7.15
CA LEU A 122 13.67 -0.74 -7.17
C LEU A 122 14.48 -1.62 -6.20
N ASN A 123 13.81 -2.26 -5.23
CA ASN A 123 14.45 -3.28 -4.42
C ASN A 123 14.29 -4.62 -5.14
N VAL A 124 15.41 -5.13 -5.67
CA VAL A 124 15.43 -6.39 -6.40
C VAL A 124 16.23 -7.40 -5.60
N HIS A 125 15.56 -8.48 -5.20
CA HIS A 125 16.19 -9.63 -4.56
C HIS A 125 16.57 -10.64 -5.64
N ILE A 126 17.87 -10.82 -5.82
CA ILE A 126 18.48 -11.83 -6.69
C ILE A 126 19.42 -12.68 -5.85
N THR A 127 19.46 -13.98 -6.11
CA THR A 127 20.42 -14.90 -5.48
C THR A 127 21.60 -15.16 -6.42
N ASP A 128 22.70 -15.71 -5.92
CA ASP A 128 23.84 -16.11 -6.75
C ASP A 128 23.43 -17.10 -7.85
N ALA A 129 22.44 -17.95 -7.59
CA ALA A 129 21.83 -18.83 -8.58
C ALA A 129 21.11 -18.06 -9.70
N THR A 130 20.49 -16.91 -9.39
CA THR A 130 19.83 -16.05 -10.39
C THR A 130 20.84 -15.38 -11.32
N LEU A 131 21.99 -14.98 -10.78
CA LEU A 131 23.08 -14.39 -11.56
C LEU A 131 23.85 -15.41 -12.40
N ALA A 132 24.04 -16.62 -11.87
CA ALA A 132 24.69 -17.73 -12.57
C ALA A 132 23.79 -18.41 -13.62
N GLY A 133 22.52 -17.98 -13.76
CA GLY A 133 21.58 -18.48 -14.76
C GLY A 133 20.88 -19.80 -14.40
N SER A 134 21.09 -20.33 -13.20
CA SER A 134 20.41 -21.54 -12.71
C SER A 134 19.07 -21.27 -12.03
N ASN A 135 18.74 -20.00 -11.78
CA ASN A 135 17.42 -19.54 -11.36
C ASN A 135 16.93 -18.43 -12.29
N ALA A 136 15.84 -18.66 -13.04
CA ALA A 136 15.31 -17.70 -14.00
C ALA A 136 14.52 -16.54 -13.36
N VAL A 137 14.32 -16.58 -12.03
CA VAL A 137 13.43 -15.67 -11.30
C VAL A 137 14.23 -14.78 -10.35
N GLY A 138 14.08 -13.47 -10.50
CA GLY A 138 14.35 -12.47 -9.47
C GLY A 138 13.05 -12.04 -8.79
N ARG A 139 13.15 -11.30 -7.69
CA ARG A 139 11.97 -10.69 -7.05
C ARG A 139 12.12 -9.18 -7.01
N TRP A 140 11.17 -8.47 -7.59
CA TRP A 140 10.99 -7.05 -7.32
C TRP A 140 10.04 -6.93 -6.14
N ASP A 141 10.56 -6.51 -5.00
CA ASP A 141 9.91 -6.66 -3.70
C ASP A 141 9.42 -8.11 -3.51
N GLN A 142 8.13 -8.38 -3.74
CA GLN A 142 7.50 -9.69 -3.63
C GLN A 142 7.04 -10.31 -4.95
N GLN A 143 7.05 -9.53 -6.03
CA GLN A 143 6.59 -9.99 -7.32
C GLN A 143 7.71 -10.74 -8.04
N PRO A 144 7.42 -11.94 -8.59
CA PRO A 144 8.38 -12.61 -9.44
C PRO A 144 8.61 -11.78 -10.70
N VAL A 145 9.87 -11.51 -11.01
CA VAL A 145 10.31 -10.83 -12.23
C VAL A 145 11.32 -11.74 -12.91
N SER A 146 11.24 -11.87 -14.24
CA SER A 146 12.20 -12.72 -14.95
C SER A 146 13.58 -12.07 -14.95
N ALA A 147 14.63 -12.90 -14.92
CA ALA A 147 16.00 -12.43 -15.06
C ALA A 147 16.22 -11.68 -16.39
N GLU A 148 15.47 -12.02 -17.43
CA GLU A 148 15.49 -11.36 -18.73
C GLU A 148 14.86 -9.95 -18.68
N GLN A 149 13.72 -9.80 -18.03
CA GLN A 149 13.07 -8.51 -17.81
C GLN A 149 13.94 -7.57 -16.96
N ILE A 150 14.65 -8.11 -15.96
CA ILE A 150 15.67 -7.35 -15.21
C ILE A 150 16.78 -6.88 -16.16
N ARG A 151 17.32 -7.74 -17.03
CA ARG A 151 18.36 -7.37 -18.01
C ARG A 151 17.90 -6.29 -18.99
N GLU A 152 16.66 -6.36 -19.48
CA GLU A 152 16.06 -5.32 -20.32
C GLU A 152 16.01 -3.97 -19.62
N TRP A 153 15.66 -3.94 -18.33
CA TRP A 153 15.69 -2.69 -17.56
C TRP A 153 17.10 -2.14 -17.41
N LEU A 154 18.10 -3.01 -17.21
CA LEU A 154 19.51 -2.61 -17.07
C LEU A 154 20.11 -2.05 -18.37
N THR A 155 19.60 -2.42 -19.54
CA THR A 155 20.14 -2.02 -20.85
C THR A 155 19.41 -0.83 -21.48
N GLN A 156 18.34 -0.32 -20.87
CA GLN A 156 17.61 0.84 -21.39
C GLN A 156 18.45 2.13 -21.33
N PRO A 157 18.57 2.88 -22.45
CA PRO A 157 19.28 4.16 -22.47
C PRO A 157 18.71 5.14 -21.43
N GLY A 158 19.59 5.73 -20.60
CA GLY A 158 19.21 6.68 -19.56
C GLY A 158 18.81 6.08 -18.20
N MET A 159 18.90 4.74 -18.03
CA MET A 159 18.67 4.08 -16.74
C MET A 159 19.95 4.04 -15.90
N SER A 160 19.97 4.69 -14.74
CA SER A 160 21.06 4.58 -13.75
C SER A 160 20.72 3.53 -12.68
N VAL A 161 21.59 2.54 -12.47
CA VAL A 161 21.35 1.45 -11.52
C VAL A 161 22.36 1.54 -10.38
N THR A 162 21.87 1.71 -9.15
CA THR A 162 22.71 1.69 -7.94
C THR A 162 22.48 0.40 -7.18
N VAL A 163 23.47 -0.49 -7.17
CA VAL A 163 23.43 -1.70 -6.35
C VAL A 163 23.79 -1.34 -4.92
N ARG A 164 22.90 -1.63 -3.97
CA ARG A 164 23.15 -1.45 -2.53
C ARG A 164 23.40 -2.81 -1.88
N PRO A 165 24.25 -2.89 -0.83
CA PRO A 165 24.42 -4.11 -0.05
C PRO A 165 23.07 -4.61 0.47
N VAL A 166 22.88 -5.92 0.46
CA VAL A 166 21.67 -6.57 0.98
C VAL A 166 21.48 -6.16 2.43
N ILE A 167 20.30 -5.63 2.75
CA ILE A 167 19.91 -5.39 4.15
C ILE A 167 19.77 -6.76 4.81
N ASP A 168 20.57 -7.02 5.84
CA ASP A 168 20.43 -8.22 6.67
C ASP A 168 19.09 -8.13 7.44
N VAL A 169 18.09 -8.82 6.91
CA VAL A 169 16.74 -8.88 7.49
C VAL A 169 16.75 -9.62 8.84
N ALA A 170 17.76 -10.47 9.10
CA ALA A 170 17.91 -11.21 10.35
C ALA A 170 18.61 -10.40 11.46
N GLY A 171 19.35 -9.33 11.11
CA GLY A 171 20.04 -8.47 12.07
C GLY A 171 19.06 -7.83 13.07
N HIS A 172 19.46 -7.57 14.31
CA HIS A 172 18.51 -6.98 15.27
C HIS A 172 19.20 -6.08 16.30
N VAL A 173 20.07 -5.20 15.81
CA VAL A 173 20.82 -4.25 16.65
C VAL A 173 19.86 -3.21 17.24
N PRO A 174 19.66 -3.17 18.56
CA PRO A 174 18.74 -2.21 19.18
C PRO A 174 19.32 -0.79 19.17
N VAL A 175 18.45 0.21 19.25
CA VAL A 175 18.80 1.58 19.63
C VAL A 175 18.06 1.98 20.90
N THR A 176 18.61 2.95 21.63
CA THR A 176 18.03 3.45 22.89
C THR A 176 16.92 4.47 22.66
N ALA A 177 16.91 5.16 21.52
CA ALA A 177 15.91 6.15 21.17
C ALA A 177 14.52 5.55 20.95
N TYR A 178 13.47 6.31 21.29
CA TYR A 178 12.08 5.96 20.98
C TYR A 178 11.81 6.02 19.47
N GLU A 179 12.36 7.03 18.81
CA GLU A 179 12.23 7.22 17.37
C GLU A 179 12.88 6.07 16.60
N ILE A 180 12.16 5.56 15.60
CA ILE A 180 12.55 4.38 14.83
C ILE A 180 13.43 4.83 13.66
N PRO A 181 14.73 4.45 13.62
CA PRO A 181 15.60 4.83 12.52
C PRO A 181 15.15 4.22 11.19
N ASP A 182 15.40 4.91 10.08
CA ASP A 182 15.06 4.45 8.72
C ASP A 182 15.59 3.05 8.41
N ARG A 183 16.79 2.71 8.90
CA ARG A 183 17.36 1.36 8.73
C ARG A 183 16.50 0.26 9.36
N HIS A 184 15.92 0.51 10.55
CA HIS A 184 15.05 -0.48 11.21
C HIS A 184 13.70 -0.53 10.51
N ARG A 185 13.21 0.64 10.05
CA ARG A 185 11.99 0.72 9.26
C ARG A 185 12.09 -0.10 7.99
N GLN A 186 13.09 0.15 7.15
CA GLN A 186 13.32 -0.61 5.92
C GLN A 186 13.46 -2.10 6.19
N GLN A 187 14.17 -2.48 7.25
CA GLN A 187 14.35 -3.88 7.58
C GLN A 187 13.03 -4.58 7.96
N VAL A 188 12.18 -3.92 8.75
CA VAL A 188 10.86 -4.45 9.11
C VAL A 188 9.94 -4.50 7.89
N GLU A 189 9.97 -3.49 7.03
CA GLU A 189 9.19 -3.44 5.79
C GLU A 189 9.57 -4.59 4.84
N LEU A 190 10.87 -4.87 4.70
CA LEU A 190 11.40 -5.99 3.92
C LEU A 190 11.16 -7.35 4.56
N ARG A 191 11.03 -7.43 5.89
CA ARG A 191 10.72 -8.69 6.59
C ARG A 191 9.26 -9.09 6.44
N ASP A 192 8.38 -8.13 6.73
CA ASP A 192 6.99 -8.41 7.05
C ASP A 192 6.05 -8.14 5.88
N HIS A 193 6.47 -7.30 4.93
CA HIS A 193 5.87 -6.94 3.64
C HIS A 193 4.47 -6.34 3.66
N THR A 194 3.59 -6.80 4.55
CA THR A 194 2.24 -6.30 4.80
C THR A 194 2.00 -6.09 6.30
N CYS A 195 0.92 -5.41 6.62
CA CYS A 195 0.38 -5.29 7.97
C CYS A 195 0.18 -6.68 8.59
N ARG A 196 0.70 -6.86 9.80
CA ARG A 196 0.73 -8.18 10.47
C ARG A 196 -0.54 -8.53 11.24
N PHE A 197 -1.61 -7.79 11.02
CA PHE A 197 -2.95 -8.13 11.51
C PHE A 197 -3.57 -9.23 10.63
N PRO A 198 -4.37 -10.17 11.18
CA PRO A 198 -4.98 -11.26 10.44
C PRO A 198 -5.64 -10.80 9.13
N TYR A 199 -5.29 -11.45 8.02
CA TYR A 199 -5.80 -11.22 6.66
C TYR A 199 -5.57 -9.82 6.07
N CYS A 200 -4.80 -8.95 6.71
CA CYS A 200 -4.55 -7.61 6.18
C CYS A 200 -3.51 -7.63 5.04
N THR A 201 -3.86 -6.98 3.93
CA THR A 201 -3.00 -6.89 2.74
C THR A 201 -2.32 -5.52 2.57
N ARG A 202 -2.55 -4.57 3.49
CA ARG A 202 -1.92 -3.24 3.44
C ARG A 202 -0.40 -3.40 3.48
N ALA A 203 0.33 -2.81 2.53
CA ALA A 203 1.80 -2.87 2.49
C ALA A 203 2.44 -2.33 3.78
N ALA A 204 3.52 -2.99 4.26
CA ALA A 204 4.23 -2.61 5.48
C ALA A 204 4.82 -1.20 5.40
N MET A 205 5.27 -0.76 4.21
CA MET A 205 5.72 0.62 3.96
C MET A 205 4.65 1.69 4.22
N ARG A 206 3.36 1.29 4.25
CA ARG A 206 2.21 2.16 4.54
C ARG A 206 1.68 1.95 5.97
N CYS A 207 2.47 1.31 6.84
CA CYS A 207 2.08 0.97 8.20
C CYS A 207 2.85 1.81 9.24
N ASP A 208 2.18 2.03 10.38
CA ASP A 208 2.86 2.47 11.59
C ASP A 208 3.67 1.28 12.14
N LEU A 209 4.86 1.53 12.70
CA LEU A 209 5.67 0.49 13.33
C LEU A 209 5.41 0.50 14.83
N ASP A 210 4.73 -0.54 15.29
CA ASP A 210 4.31 -0.73 16.67
C ASP A 210 5.39 -1.49 17.44
N HIS A 211 5.79 -0.99 18.60
CA HIS A 211 6.61 -1.77 19.53
C HIS A 211 5.76 -2.87 20.15
N ALA A 212 6.10 -4.13 19.88
CA ALA A 212 5.45 -5.30 20.46
C ALA A 212 5.46 -5.17 21.99
N THR A 213 6.65 -5.06 22.57
CA THR A 213 6.87 -4.58 23.94
C THR A 213 6.96 -3.06 23.92
N PRO A 214 6.02 -2.31 24.52
CA PRO A 214 6.03 -0.86 24.48
C PRO A 214 7.35 -0.28 25.00
N HIS A 215 7.88 0.74 24.34
CA HIS A 215 9.13 1.38 24.73
C HIS A 215 9.10 1.91 26.16
N GLY A 216 8.00 2.57 26.57
CA GLY A 216 7.78 3.02 27.95
C GLY A 216 7.67 1.91 29.00
N ARG A 217 7.66 0.64 28.60
CA ARG A 217 7.73 -0.55 29.48
C ARG A 217 9.08 -1.28 29.35
N GLY A 218 10.10 -0.62 28.82
CA GLY A 218 11.44 -1.19 28.64
C GLY A 218 11.64 -1.96 27.34
N GLY A 219 10.71 -1.91 26.40
CA GLY A 219 10.86 -2.53 25.09
C GLY A 219 11.90 -1.80 24.22
N PRO A 220 12.92 -2.47 23.67
CA PRO A 220 13.92 -1.80 22.85
C PRO A 220 13.34 -1.38 21.49
N THR A 221 13.87 -0.30 20.92
CA THR A 221 13.65 0.02 19.50
C THR A 221 14.57 -0.88 18.67
N CYS A 222 14.04 -2.04 18.28
CA CYS A 222 14.75 -3.12 17.60
C CYS A 222 13.84 -3.69 16.51
N PRO A 223 14.36 -4.07 15.32
CA PRO A 223 13.57 -4.78 14.31
C PRO A 223 12.82 -5.99 14.89
N CYS A 224 13.45 -6.72 15.82
CA CYS A 224 12.88 -7.85 16.55
C CYS A 224 11.63 -7.51 17.41
N ASN A 225 11.49 -6.26 17.85
CA ASN A 225 10.41 -5.76 18.69
C ASN A 225 9.44 -4.84 17.92
N LEU A 226 9.67 -4.60 16.63
CA LEU A 226 8.84 -3.72 15.79
C LEU A 226 7.93 -4.54 14.88
N VAL A 227 6.66 -4.15 14.81
CA VAL A 227 5.61 -4.85 14.06
C VAL A 227 4.86 -3.85 13.19
N PRO A 228 4.79 -4.04 11.86
CA PRO A 228 4.05 -3.13 11.00
C PRO A 228 2.55 -3.38 11.15
N LEU A 229 1.83 -2.36 11.59
CA LEU A 229 0.37 -2.33 11.67
C LEU A 229 -0.16 -1.11 10.93
N CYS A 230 -1.12 -1.30 10.03
CA CYS A 230 -1.80 -0.16 9.42
C CYS A 230 -2.55 0.62 10.50
N ARG A 231 -2.76 1.93 10.28
CA ARG A 231 -3.37 2.81 11.29
C ARG A 231 -4.70 2.28 11.85
N ARG A 232 -5.52 1.63 11.01
CA ARG A 232 -6.76 0.95 11.44
C ARG A 232 -6.49 -0.15 12.46
N HIS A 233 -5.55 -1.05 12.19
CA HIS A 233 -5.26 -2.20 13.05
C HIS A 233 -4.39 -1.83 14.25
N HIS A 234 -3.54 -0.80 14.13
CA HIS A 234 -2.87 -0.20 15.27
C HIS A 234 -3.90 0.33 16.28
N ARG A 235 -4.91 1.09 15.82
CA ARG A 235 -6.01 1.55 16.68
C ARG A 235 -6.83 0.40 17.25
N ALA A 236 -7.08 -0.65 16.47
CA ALA A 236 -7.76 -1.85 16.97
C ALA A 236 -6.97 -2.49 18.13
N LYS A 237 -5.66 -2.68 18.01
CA LYS A 237 -4.82 -3.15 19.12
C LYS A 237 -4.91 -2.22 20.34
N THR A 238 -4.76 -0.91 20.14
CA THR A 238 -4.67 0.08 21.23
C THR A 238 -5.99 0.27 21.98
N HIS A 239 -7.11 0.37 21.28
CA HIS A 239 -8.38 0.81 21.85
C HIS A 239 -9.44 -0.30 21.99
N SER A 240 -9.12 -1.52 21.58
CA SER A 240 -10.02 -2.66 21.77
C SER A 240 -9.34 -3.79 22.57
N GLN A 241 -9.89 -5.00 22.52
CA GLN A 241 -9.35 -6.18 23.21
C GLN A 241 -8.49 -7.09 22.31
N TRP A 242 -8.16 -6.66 21.08
CA TRP A 242 -7.23 -7.39 20.22
C TRP A 242 -5.83 -7.42 20.82
N ARG A 243 -5.25 -8.61 20.97
CA ARG A 243 -3.90 -8.81 21.51
C ARG A 243 -3.08 -9.70 20.59
N TYR A 244 -1.75 -9.58 20.66
CA TYR A 244 -0.86 -10.52 19.99
C TYR A 244 0.40 -10.78 20.80
N GLN A 245 1.06 -11.89 20.47
CA GLN A 245 2.41 -12.22 20.90
C GLN A 245 3.30 -12.47 19.69
N VAL A 246 4.54 -12.03 19.78
CA VAL A 246 5.60 -12.41 18.84
C VAL A 246 6.16 -13.75 19.31
N THR A 247 6.00 -14.81 18.50
CA THR A 247 6.53 -16.14 18.82
C THR A 247 7.94 -16.32 18.29
N THR A 248 8.13 -15.93 17.04
CA THR A 248 9.42 -15.82 16.34
C THR A 248 9.42 -14.48 15.62
N ILE A 249 10.60 -13.91 15.36
CA ILE A 249 10.70 -12.66 14.58
C ILE A 249 9.97 -12.85 13.23
N GLY A 250 8.93 -12.03 12.97
CA GLY A 250 8.08 -12.13 11.77
C GLY A 250 6.86 -13.06 11.88
N THR A 251 6.69 -13.76 13.01
CA THR A 251 5.53 -14.63 13.29
C THR A 251 4.78 -14.15 14.53
N TYR A 252 3.46 -13.98 14.38
CA TYR A 252 2.60 -13.36 15.38
C TYR A 252 1.38 -14.23 15.66
N VAL A 253 1.06 -14.46 16.92
CA VAL A 253 -0.22 -15.09 17.30
C VAL A 253 -1.15 -14.01 17.83
N TRP A 254 -2.20 -13.72 17.07
CA TRP A 254 -3.26 -12.78 17.44
C TRP A 254 -4.40 -13.48 18.15
N ARG A 255 -5.05 -12.76 19.08
CA ARG A 255 -6.29 -13.14 19.76
C ARG A 255 -7.34 -12.05 19.54
N SER A 256 -8.50 -12.45 19.03
CA SER A 256 -9.65 -11.58 18.88
C SER A 256 -10.36 -11.35 20.23
N PRO A 257 -11.18 -10.29 20.36
CA PRO A 257 -12.05 -10.09 21.52
C PRO A 257 -13.00 -11.27 21.78
N SER A 258 -13.39 -11.99 20.74
CA SER A 258 -14.25 -13.17 20.80
C SER A 258 -13.50 -14.49 21.03
N GLY A 259 -12.19 -14.44 21.28
CA GLY A 259 -11.37 -15.61 21.63
C GLY A 259 -10.77 -16.40 20.45
N PHE A 260 -10.99 -15.99 19.20
CA PHE A 260 -10.36 -16.63 18.04
C PHE A 260 -8.87 -16.34 18.01
N ARG A 261 -8.07 -17.35 17.62
CA ARG A 261 -6.61 -17.26 17.50
C ARG A 261 -6.16 -17.39 16.05
N PHE A 262 -5.21 -16.54 15.66
CA PHE A 262 -4.65 -16.51 14.32
C PHE A 262 -3.13 -16.44 14.38
N GLU A 263 -2.44 -17.40 13.78
CA GLU A 263 -1.03 -17.26 13.45
C GLU A 263 -0.92 -16.45 12.15
N VAL A 264 -0.10 -15.41 12.19
CA VAL A 264 0.19 -14.54 11.06
C VAL A 264 1.69 -14.59 10.84
N SER A 265 2.14 -15.24 9.75
CA SER A 265 3.57 -15.32 9.33
C SER A 265 3.74 -14.83 7.87
N HIS A 266 4.96 -14.87 7.33
CA HIS A 266 5.18 -14.60 5.90
C HIS A 266 4.45 -15.61 4.99
N ARG A 267 3.96 -16.73 5.55
CA ARG A 267 3.19 -17.76 4.83
C ARG A 267 1.69 -17.46 4.75
N GLY A 268 1.22 -16.42 5.43
CA GLY A 268 -0.18 -16.01 5.46
C GLY A 268 -0.77 -16.02 6.87
N THR A 269 -2.10 -16.10 6.92
CA THR A 269 -2.88 -16.16 8.16
C THR A 269 -3.53 -17.53 8.31
N HIS A 270 -3.29 -18.21 9.43
CA HIS A 270 -3.84 -19.52 9.75
C HIS A 270 -4.58 -19.47 11.09
N ALA A 271 -5.79 -20.04 11.14
CA ALA A 271 -6.50 -20.20 12.40
C ALA A 271 -5.77 -21.23 13.27
N VAL A 272 -5.66 -20.96 14.57
CA VAL A 272 -5.03 -21.86 15.55
C VAL A 272 -6.10 -22.34 16.53
N GLU A 273 -6.09 -23.63 16.85
CA GLU A 273 -7.05 -24.22 17.79
C GLU A 273 -6.92 -23.64 19.21
N HIS A 274 -8.05 -23.66 19.93
CA HIS A 274 -8.14 -23.20 21.31
C HIS A 274 -7.46 -24.22 22.23
N SER A 275 -6.36 -23.85 22.89
CA SER A 275 -5.84 -24.62 24.02
C SER A 275 -6.23 -23.93 25.32
N ASP A 276 -6.98 -24.66 26.15
CA ASP A 276 -7.40 -24.20 27.48
C ASP A 276 -6.18 -24.07 28.40
N GLY A 277 -5.94 -22.85 28.89
CA GLY A 277 -5.28 -22.61 30.17
C GLY A 277 -3.77 -22.85 30.26
N ALA A 278 -2.95 -21.89 29.78
CA ALA A 278 -1.65 -21.49 30.37
C ALA A 278 -0.87 -20.51 29.47
N ASP A 279 -1.11 -20.54 28.16
CA ASP A 279 -0.38 -19.74 27.15
C ASP A 279 -1.22 -18.58 26.60
N ASP A 280 -1.90 -17.84 27.49
CA ASP A 280 -2.57 -16.62 27.07
C ASP A 280 -1.55 -15.48 26.97
N PRO A 281 -1.39 -14.85 25.80
CA PRO A 281 -0.34 -13.87 25.58
C PRO A 281 -0.62 -12.62 26.44
N ALA A 282 0.27 -12.33 27.39
CA ALA A 282 0.29 -11.03 28.04
C ALA A 282 0.39 -9.92 26.97
N PRO A 283 -0.30 -8.79 27.16
CA PRO A 283 -0.40 -7.76 26.13
C PRO A 283 1.00 -7.27 25.70
N GLY A 284 1.35 -7.51 24.43
CA GLY A 284 2.56 -6.95 23.85
C GLY A 284 3.83 -7.39 24.56
N VAL A 285 4.00 -8.68 24.82
CA VAL A 285 5.26 -9.20 25.35
C VAL A 285 5.99 -9.96 24.25
N TYR A 286 7.17 -9.47 23.88
CA TYR A 286 8.13 -10.26 23.13
C TYR A 286 8.73 -11.30 24.09
N ARG A 287 8.35 -12.58 23.95
CA ARG A 287 9.00 -13.66 24.69
C ARG A 287 10.18 -14.12 23.84
N GLN A 288 11.41 -13.79 24.25
CA GLN A 288 12.59 -14.41 23.64
C GLN A 288 12.49 -15.93 23.85
N GLN A 289 12.45 -16.70 22.77
CA GLN A 289 12.82 -18.12 22.90
C GLN A 289 14.28 -18.18 23.33
N PRO A 290 14.66 -19.02 24.30
CA PRO A 290 16.06 -19.21 24.66
C PRO A 290 16.81 -19.65 23.41
N ALA A 291 17.96 -19.01 23.15
CA ALA A 291 18.84 -19.39 22.05
C ALA A 291 19.11 -20.90 22.12
N ALA A 292 18.78 -21.62 21.04
CA ALA A 292 19.23 -22.99 20.88
C ALA A 292 20.77 -22.99 20.90
N ARG A 293 21.34 -23.74 21.85
CA ARG A 293 22.78 -23.95 21.99
C ARG A 293 23.33 -24.77 20.84
#